data_AF-A0A0M2V3L3-F1
#
_entry.id   AF-A0A0M2V3L3-F1
#
_cell.length_a   1.000
_cell.length_b   1.000
_cell.length_c   1.000
_cell.angle_alpha   90.00
_cell.angle_beta   90.00
_cell.angle_gamma   90.00
#
_symmetry.space_group_name_H-M   'P 1'
#
loop_
_entity.id
_entity.type
_entity.pdbx_description
1 polymer ?
#
loop_
_entity_poly.entity_id
_entity_poly.type
_entity_poly.pdbx_seq_one_letter_code
_entity_poly.pdbx_strand_id
1 'polypeptide(L)'
;GIGMSVPRPTIRLVGDVAQPRAVVPKTGEDVTQRLADFANVREQQLTKLSGYILCAKSPSCGMERVRVYAEDSNMNVKDGTGIFAQRLKEMFPALPMEEDGRLNDPLLRENFVLRLYVYYEWQQLPTPISKHVLYQFHARHKLLLLAHNQPVYRALGKALAEQQQIDEEFTTSYIMRLMSGLSE
;
A
#
# COMPACT_ATOMS: atom_id res chain seq x y z
N GLY A 1 -17.91 -5.26 -4.85
CA GLY A 1 -17.36 -4.95 -6.18
C GLY A 1 -18.11 -3.77 -6.76
N ILE A 2 -17.76 -3.33 -7.97
CA ILE A 2 -18.33 -2.12 -8.59
C ILE A 2 -19.70 -2.34 -9.27
N GLY A 3 -20.43 -3.41 -8.92
CA GLY A 3 -21.75 -3.70 -9.52
C GLY A 3 -21.73 -4.36 -10.90
N MET A 4 -20.64 -5.01 -11.30
CA MET A 4 -20.59 -5.81 -12.54
C MET A 4 -21.14 -7.23 -12.34
N SER A 5 -21.65 -7.84 -13.41
CA SER A 5 -22.14 -9.23 -13.44
C SER A 5 -21.02 -10.25 -13.18
N VAL A 6 -21.39 -11.50 -12.90
CA VAL A 6 -20.45 -12.63 -12.89
C VAL A 6 -20.99 -13.70 -13.84
N PRO A 7 -20.29 -14.04 -14.95
CA PRO A 7 -19.02 -13.47 -15.42
C PRO A 7 -19.14 -12.00 -15.86
N ARG A 8 -18.04 -11.25 -15.77
CA ARG A 8 -17.96 -9.83 -16.18
C ARG A 8 -17.16 -9.65 -17.48
N PRO A 9 -17.45 -8.59 -18.25
CA PRO A 9 -16.55 -8.12 -19.30
C PRO A 9 -15.14 -7.82 -18.78
N THR A 10 -14.13 -8.05 -19.63
CA THR A 10 -12.73 -7.71 -19.34
C THR A 10 -12.56 -6.20 -19.22
N ILE A 11 -11.75 -5.79 -18.22
CA ILE A 11 -11.30 -4.40 -18.05
C ILE A 11 -9.84 -4.32 -18.50
N ARG A 12 -9.46 -3.23 -19.17
CA ARG A 12 -8.06 -2.90 -19.51
C ARG A 12 -7.68 -1.56 -18.91
N LEU A 13 -6.42 -1.42 -18.50
CA LEU A 13 -5.82 -0.12 -18.24
C LEU A 13 -5.33 0.46 -19.57
N VAL A 14 -5.62 1.73 -19.86
CA VAL A 14 -5.31 2.40 -21.12
C VAL A 14 -4.74 3.79 -20.84
N GLY A 15 -3.77 4.23 -21.65
CA GLY A 15 -3.21 5.59 -21.60
C GLY A 15 -1.93 5.67 -20.80
N ASP A 16 -1.82 6.69 -19.94
CA ASP A 16 -0.64 6.94 -19.11
C ASP A 16 -0.46 5.84 -18.05
N VAL A 17 0.77 5.35 -17.88
CA VAL A 17 1.11 4.37 -16.86
C VAL A 17 0.94 4.93 -15.45
N ALA A 18 1.20 6.23 -15.25
CA ALA A 18 1.09 6.88 -13.95
C ALA A 18 -0.37 7.08 -13.52
N GLN A 19 -1.26 7.35 -14.48
CA GLN A 19 -2.70 7.55 -14.24
C GLN A 19 -3.54 6.92 -15.36
N PRO A 20 -3.62 5.58 -15.40
CA PRO A 20 -4.33 4.90 -16.48
C PRO A 20 -5.84 5.00 -16.31
N ARG A 21 -6.57 4.90 -17.43
CA ARG A 21 -8.02 4.72 -17.44
C ARG A 21 -8.36 3.24 -17.48
N ALA A 22 -9.30 2.81 -16.64
CA ALA A 22 -9.86 1.48 -16.67
C ALA A 22 -11.09 1.42 -17.59
N VAL A 23 -10.92 0.84 -18.77
CA VAL A 23 -11.95 0.80 -19.82
C VAL A 23 -12.40 -0.64 -20.11
N VAL A 24 -13.69 -0.81 -20.39
CA VAL A 24 -14.26 -2.06 -20.92
C VAL A 24 -14.16 -2.04 -22.46
N PRO A 25 -13.27 -2.83 -23.09
CA PRO A 25 -13.00 -2.67 -24.53
C PRO A 25 -14.21 -2.94 -25.43
N LYS A 26 -15.13 -3.79 -24.98
CA LYS A 26 -16.32 -4.16 -25.77
C LYS A 26 -17.34 -3.02 -25.89
N THR A 27 -17.42 -2.16 -24.87
CA THR A 27 -18.44 -1.10 -24.77
C THR A 27 -17.84 0.30 -24.81
N GLY A 28 -16.53 0.44 -24.62
CA GLY A 28 -15.87 1.73 -24.42
C GLY A 28 -16.17 2.36 -23.06
N GLU A 29 -16.86 1.64 -22.17
CA GLU A 29 -17.24 2.17 -20.85
C GLU A 29 -16.00 2.40 -19.97
N ASP A 30 -15.86 3.61 -19.46
CA ASP A 30 -14.82 3.98 -18.49
C ASP A 30 -15.34 3.72 -17.07
N VAL A 31 -14.68 2.79 -16.37
CA VAL A 31 -15.02 2.38 -15.00
C VAL A 31 -13.98 2.84 -13.98
N THR A 32 -13.08 3.75 -14.35
CA THR A 32 -11.97 4.22 -13.51
C THR A 32 -12.47 4.73 -12.17
N GLN A 33 -13.40 5.69 -12.19
CA GLN A 33 -13.90 6.31 -10.97
C GLN A 33 -14.62 5.31 -10.06
N ARG A 34 -15.42 4.40 -10.64
CA ARG A 34 -16.09 3.34 -9.88
C ARG A 34 -15.10 2.41 -9.17
N LEU A 35 -13.97 2.08 -9.80
CA LEU A 35 -12.92 1.27 -9.19
C LEU A 35 -12.19 2.02 -8.07
N ALA A 36 -11.90 3.31 -8.26
CA ALA A 36 -11.29 4.15 -7.23
C ALA A 36 -12.23 4.32 -6.02
N ASP A 37 -13.50 4.64 -6.27
CA ASP A 37 -14.51 4.85 -5.23
C ASP A 37 -14.81 3.59 -4.42
N PHE A 38 -14.57 2.41 -5.00
CA PHE A 38 -14.73 1.16 -4.26
C PHE A 38 -13.83 1.07 -3.01
N ALA A 39 -12.65 1.70 -3.04
CA ALA A 39 -11.80 1.82 -1.86
C ALA A 39 -12.41 2.76 -0.82
N ASN A 40 -12.92 3.93 -1.26
CA ASN A 40 -13.55 4.92 -0.38
C ASN A 40 -14.76 4.34 0.35
N VAL A 41 -15.64 3.61 -0.36
CA VAL A 41 -16.83 2.96 0.24
C VAL A 41 -16.46 1.94 1.32
N ARG A 42 -15.25 1.36 1.24
CA ARG A 42 -14.77 0.36 2.20
C ARG A 42 -13.80 0.91 3.23
N GLU A 43 -13.57 2.22 3.26
CA GLU A 43 -12.59 2.86 4.14
C GLU A 43 -12.70 2.37 5.58
N GLN A 44 -13.90 2.41 6.18
CA GLN A 44 -14.11 1.96 7.56
C GLN A 44 -13.72 0.49 7.82
N GLN A 45 -13.81 -0.38 6.81
CA GLN A 45 -13.35 -1.77 6.91
C GLN A 45 -11.84 -1.85 6.71
N LEU A 46 -11.31 -1.08 5.76
CA LEU A 46 -9.88 -1.05 5.41
C LEU A 46 -9.02 -0.47 6.52
N THR A 47 -9.49 0.55 7.24
CA THR A 47 -8.78 1.16 8.39
C THR A 47 -8.54 0.16 9.53
N LYS A 48 -9.32 -0.93 9.60
CA LYS A 48 -9.15 -1.99 10.61
C LYS A 48 -8.16 -3.07 10.20
N LEU A 49 -7.65 -3.03 8.96
CA LEU A 49 -6.71 -4.02 8.45
C LEU A 49 -5.29 -3.62 8.80
N SER A 50 -4.47 -4.61 9.11
CA SER A 50 -3.02 -4.42 9.32
C SER A 50 -2.17 -4.86 8.13
N GLY A 51 -2.82 -5.38 7.08
CA GLY A 51 -2.19 -5.72 5.81
C GLY A 51 -3.24 -6.12 4.78
N TYR A 52 -2.86 -6.12 3.51
CA TYR A 52 -3.77 -6.47 2.40
C TYR A 52 -3.05 -7.31 1.34
N ILE A 53 -3.65 -8.43 0.94
CA ILE A 53 -3.13 -9.29 -0.14
C ILE A 53 -3.92 -9.04 -1.41
N LEU A 54 -3.23 -8.67 -2.47
CA LEU A 54 -3.78 -8.27 -3.75
C LEU A 54 -3.64 -9.40 -4.78
N CYS A 55 -4.61 -9.51 -5.68
CA CYS A 55 -4.52 -10.49 -6.77
C CYS A 55 -3.62 -9.95 -7.89
N ALA A 56 -2.56 -10.68 -8.21
CA ALA A 56 -1.56 -10.25 -9.19
C ALA A 56 -2.17 -9.95 -10.57
N LYS A 57 -1.57 -8.98 -11.28
CA LYS A 57 -1.87 -8.63 -12.70
C LYS A 57 -3.31 -8.17 -12.99
N SER A 58 -4.12 -7.94 -11.95
CA SER A 58 -5.49 -7.45 -12.10
C SER A 58 -5.50 -5.95 -12.45
N PRO A 59 -6.28 -5.49 -13.44
CA PRO A 59 -6.43 -4.06 -13.75
C PRO A 59 -7.03 -3.25 -12.59
N SER A 60 -7.67 -3.93 -11.63
CA SER A 60 -8.18 -3.30 -10.41
C SER A 60 -7.20 -3.44 -9.25
N CYS A 61 -6.72 -4.66 -8.97
CA CYS A 61 -6.01 -4.97 -7.72
C CYS A 61 -4.51 -5.23 -7.89
N GLY A 62 -3.96 -5.40 -9.09
CA GLY A 62 -2.55 -5.72 -9.23
C GLY A 62 -1.67 -4.58 -8.72
N MET A 63 -0.64 -4.88 -7.94
CA MET A 63 0.31 -3.89 -7.44
C MET A 63 1.37 -3.55 -8.46
N GLU A 64 1.82 -4.54 -9.22
CA GLU A 64 2.95 -4.39 -10.12
C GLU A 64 2.68 -5.10 -11.45
N ARG A 65 3.35 -4.60 -12.49
CA ARG A 65 3.38 -5.22 -13.83
C ARG A 65 1.99 -5.45 -14.42
N VAL A 66 1.01 -4.61 -14.05
CA VAL A 66 -0.31 -4.59 -14.68
C VAL A 66 -0.16 -4.03 -16.09
N ARG A 67 -0.84 -4.64 -17.05
CA ARG A 67 -0.76 -4.21 -18.46
C ARG A 67 -1.49 -2.90 -18.65
N VAL A 68 -0.78 -1.90 -19.16
CA VAL A 68 -1.34 -0.62 -19.63
C VAL A 68 -1.19 -0.58 -21.14
N TYR A 69 -2.32 -0.41 -21.84
CA TYR A 69 -2.38 -0.37 -23.29
C TYR A 69 -2.28 1.07 -23.78
N ALA A 70 -1.61 1.28 -24.92
CA ALA A 70 -1.67 2.56 -25.61
C ALA A 70 -3.06 2.77 -26.21
N GLU A 71 -3.49 4.04 -26.31
CA GLU A 71 -4.78 4.43 -26.90
C GLU A 71 -4.97 3.78 -28.27
N ASP A 72 -6.18 3.26 -28.49
CA ASP A 72 -6.63 2.65 -29.76
C ASP A 72 -5.70 1.58 -30.37
N SER A 73 -4.88 0.92 -29.55
CA SER A 73 -3.95 -0.10 -30.03
C SER A 73 -3.83 -1.30 -29.09
N ASN A 74 -3.26 -2.40 -29.59
CA ASN A 74 -2.91 -3.56 -28.76
C ASN A 74 -1.49 -3.46 -28.16
N MET A 75 -0.75 -2.38 -28.44
CA MET A 75 0.56 -2.12 -27.84
C MET A 75 0.38 -1.88 -26.34
N ASN A 76 1.23 -2.51 -25.52
CA ASN A 76 1.13 -2.40 -24.07
C ASN A 76 2.50 -2.49 -23.40
N VAL A 77 2.56 -1.92 -22.21
CA VAL A 77 3.67 -2.06 -21.26
C VAL A 77 3.17 -2.75 -19.99
N LYS A 78 4.09 -3.43 -19.28
CA LYS A 78 3.80 -4.12 -18.02
C LYS A 78 4.42 -3.36 -16.85
N ASP A 79 3.93 -2.14 -16.65
CA ASP A 79 4.48 -1.21 -15.66
C ASP A 79 3.37 -0.48 -14.87
N GLY A 80 2.11 -0.84 -15.09
CA GLY A 80 1.00 -0.22 -14.39
C GLY A 80 0.72 -0.83 -13.02
N THR A 81 -0.07 -0.07 -12.27
CA THR A 81 -0.72 -0.46 -11.01
C THR A 81 -2.23 -0.44 -11.21
N GLY A 82 -2.95 -1.37 -10.61
CA GLY A 82 -4.40 -1.41 -10.66
C GLY A 82 -5.04 -0.22 -9.94
N ILE A 83 -6.17 0.28 -10.45
CA ILE A 83 -6.81 1.51 -9.94
C ILE A 83 -7.16 1.42 -8.44
N PHE A 84 -7.66 0.27 -7.98
CA PHE A 84 -7.99 0.07 -6.57
C PHE A 84 -6.72 -0.05 -5.71
N ALA A 85 -5.68 -0.74 -6.19
CA ALA A 85 -4.41 -0.86 -5.48
C ALA A 85 -3.71 0.50 -5.31
N GLN A 86 -3.72 1.32 -6.38
CA GLN A 86 -3.20 2.68 -6.35
C GLN A 86 -3.95 3.54 -5.33
N ARG A 87 -5.29 3.51 -5.36
CA ARG A 87 -6.10 4.25 -4.39
C ARG A 87 -5.88 3.79 -2.95
N LEU A 88 -5.72 2.48 -2.72
CA LEU A 88 -5.44 1.93 -1.39
C LEU A 88 -4.10 2.44 -0.85
N LYS A 89 -3.07 2.54 -1.70
CA LYS A 89 -1.76 3.09 -1.36
C LYS A 89 -1.82 4.57 -0.99
N GLU A 90 -2.65 5.34 -1.67
CA GLU A 90 -2.86 6.76 -1.36
C GLU A 90 -3.57 6.96 -0.02
N MET A 91 -4.60 6.16 0.26
CA MET A 91 -5.37 6.24 1.50
C MET A 91 -4.59 5.73 2.72
N PHE A 92 -3.80 4.67 2.54
CA PHE A 92 -3.07 4.01 3.62
C PHE A 92 -1.61 3.78 3.23
N PRO A 93 -0.79 4.86 3.16
CA PRO A 93 0.58 4.79 2.64
C PRO A 93 1.52 3.89 3.46
N ALA A 94 1.20 3.64 4.73
CA ALA A 94 1.95 2.75 5.60
C ALA A 94 1.38 1.32 5.71
N LEU A 95 0.23 1.02 5.08
CA LEU A 95 -0.38 -0.30 5.11
C LEU A 95 0.50 -1.30 4.34
N PRO A 96 0.94 -2.41 4.96
CA PRO A 96 1.62 -3.48 4.24
C PRO A 96 0.71 -4.09 3.19
N MET A 97 1.16 -4.08 1.94
CA MET A 97 0.48 -4.68 0.79
C MET A 97 1.43 -5.62 0.08
N GLU A 98 0.92 -6.74 -0.43
CA GLU A 98 1.68 -7.70 -1.23
C GLU A 98 0.77 -8.44 -2.21
N GLU A 99 1.33 -9.00 -3.30
CA GLU A 99 0.57 -9.84 -4.22
C GLU A 99 0.57 -11.32 -3.82
N ASP A 100 -0.55 -12.00 -4.03
CA ASP A 100 -0.74 -13.43 -3.75
C ASP A 100 0.38 -14.32 -4.32
N GLY A 101 0.78 -14.08 -5.57
CA GLY A 101 1.87 -14.82 -6.21
C GLY A 101 3.25 -14.58 -5.58
N ARG A 102 3.50 -13.37 -5.06
CA ARG A 102 4.78 -12.95 -4.47
C ARG A 102 5.01 -13.58 -3.10
N LEU A 103 3.93 -13.92 -2.38
CA LEU A 103 4.00 -14.63 -1.09
C LEU A 103 4.52 -16.08 -1.19
N ASN A 104 4.73 -16.61 -2.40
CA ASN A 104 5.42 -17.89 -2.59
C ASN A 104 6.94 -17.75 -2.37
N ASP A 105 7.49 -16.56 -2.51
CA ASP A 105 8.87 -16.27 -2.14
C ASP A 105 8.97 -16.17 -0.60
N PRO A 106 9.81 -16.99 0.06
CA PRO A 106 9.91 -16.99 1.52
C PRO A 106 10.33 -15.64 2.11
N LEU A 107 11.23 -14.91 1.46
CA LEU A 107 11.76 -13.64 1.95
C LEU A 107 10.70 -12.53 1.82
N LEU A 108 10.00 -12.46 0.68
CA LEU A 108 8.90 -11.50 0.50
C LEU A 108 7.77 -11.77 1.50
N ARG A 109 7.43 -13.04 1.71
CA ARG A 109 6.42 -13.43 2.70
C ARG A 109 6.84 -13.05 4.11
N GLU A 110 8.09 -13.30 4.50
CA GLU A 110 8.61 -12.93 5.80
C GLU A 110 8.56 -11.40 6.01
N ASN A 111 9.04 -10.63 5.03
CA ASN A 111 8.99 -9.16 5.07
C ASN A 111 7.55 -8.63 5.15
N PHE A 112 6.60 -9.23 4.45
CA PHE A 112 5.18 -8.86 4.53
C PHE A 112 4.60 -9.14 5.92
N VAL A 113 4.79 -10.37 6.43
CA VAL A 113 4.26 -10.78 7.75
C VAL A 113 4.86 -9.95 8.88
N LEU A 114 6.16 -9.68 8.82
CA LEU A 114 6.86 -8.83 9.77
C LEU A 114 6.24 -7.43 9.79
N ARG A 115 6.12 -6.77 8.64
CA ARG A 115 5.52 -5.43 8.54
C ARG A 115 4.06 -5.41 9.00
N LEU A 116 3.31 -6.48 8.73
CA LEU A 116 1.93 -6.65 9.21
C LEU A 116 1.87 -6.58 10.74
N TYR A 117 2.73 -7.29 11.46
CA TYR A 117 2.76 -7.24 12.93
C TYR A 117 3.20 -5.87 13.46
N VAL A 118 4.23 -5.26 12.86
CA VAL A 118 4.68 -3.92 13.24
C VAL A 118 3.56 -2.88 13.04
N TYR A 119 2.82 -2.97 11.93
CA TYR A 119 1.72 -2.05 11.64
C TYR A 119 0.51 -2.32 12.53
N TYR A 120 0.22 -3.59 12.85
CA TYR A 120 -0.78 -3.94 13.87
C TYR A 120 -0.44 -3.30 15.22
N GLU A 121 0.80 -3.45 15.71
CA GLU A 121 1.23 -2.82 16.96
C GLU A 121 1.11 -1.30 16.91
N TRP A 122 1.44 -0.68 15.77
CA TRP A 122 1.25 0.75 15.56
C TRP A 122 -0.22 1.17 15.71
N GLN A 123 -1.15 0.40 15.13
CA GLN A 123 -2.60 0.65 15.25
C GLN A 123 -3.12 0.49 16.68
N GLN A 124 -2.43 -0.25 17.55
CA GLN A 124 -2.80 -0.41 18.96
C GLN A 124 -2.26 0.71 19.86
N LEU A 125 -1.43 1.63 19.34
CA LEU A 125 -0.92 2.73 20.14
C LEU A 125 -2.06 3.67 20.58
N PRO A 126 -2.01 4.20 21.82
CA PRO A 126 -2.99 5.18 22.27
C PRO A 126 -2.92 6.45 21.41
N THR A 127 -4.08 6.97 21.04
CA THR A 127 -4.23 8.23 20.31
C THR A 127 -4.74 9.32 21.25
N PRO A 128 -4.08 10.50 21.32
CA PRO A 128 -2.88 10.88 20.58
C PRO A 128 -1.61 10.16 21.06
N ILE A 129 -0.69 9.86 20.12
CA ILE A 129 0.58 9.18 20.41
C ILE A 129 1.51 10.13 21.15
N SER A 130 1.86 9.80 22.39
CA SER A 130 2.82 10.59 23.17
C SER A 130 4.28 10.28 22.77
N LYS A 131 5.19 11.22 23.04
CA LYS A 131 6.64 11.02 22.83
C LYS A 131 7.17 9.78 23.56
N HIS A 132 6.70 9.55 24.79
CA HIS A 132 7.10 8.37 25.57
C HIS A 132 6.66 7.05 24.91
N VAL A 133 5.41 6.98 24.46
CA VAL A 133 4.86 5.81 23.75
C VAL A 133 5.64 5.54 22.46
N LEU A 134 5.93 6.59 21.68
CA LEU A 134 6.67 6.46 20.44
C LEU A 134 8.13 6.02 20.66
N TYR A 135 8.78 6.46 21.74
CA TYR A 135 10.09 5.94 22.14
C TYR A 135 10.07 4.46 22.47
N GLN A 136 9.08 4.01 23.24
CA GLN A 136 8.94 2.59 23.58
C GLN A 136 8.72 1.75 22.32
N PHE A 137 7.86 2.22 21.42
CA PHE A 137 7.63 1.59 20.13
C PHE A 137 8.94 1.51 19.30
N HIS A 138 9.68 2.61 19.19
CA HIS A 138 10.96 2.64 18.48
C HIS A 138 12.00 1.69 19.09
N ALA A 139 12.11 1.67 20.42
CA ALA A 139 13.05 0.82 21.13
C ALA A 139 12.73 -0.68 20.94
N ARG A 140 11.45 -1.05 20.96
CA ARG A 140 10.99 -2.42 20.71
C ARG A 140 11.41 -2.92 19.32
N HIS A 141 11.33 -2.06 18.31
CA HIS A 141 11.65 -2.40 16.92
C HIS A 141 13.13 -2.16 16.54
N LYS A 142 13.99 -1.81 17.49
CA LYS A 142 15.40 -1.48 17.24
C LYS A 142 16.16 -2.58 16.51
N LEU A 143 16.13 -3.81 17.03
CA LEU A 143 16.91 -4.92 16.46
C LEU A 143 16.38 -5.31 15.08
N LEU A 144 15.06 -5.28 14.92
CA LEU A 144 14.39 -5.51 13.64
C LEU A 144 14.87 -4.50 12.60
N LEU A 145 14.74 -3.22 12.89
CA LEU A 145 15.13 -2.18 11.94
C LEU A 145 16.63 -2.12 11.69
N LEU A 146 17.48 -2.50 12.66
CA LEU A 146 18.92 -2.64 12.46
C LEU A 146 19.28 -3.79 11.52
N ALA A 147 18.51 -4.89 11.52
CA ALA A 147 18.72 -6.02 10.63
C ALA A 147 18.35 -5.70 9.17
N HIS A 148 17.34 -4.85 8.96
CA HIS A 148 16.91 -4.43 7.63
C HIS A 148 17.65 -3.18 7.12
N ASN A 149 17.62 -2.09 7.89
CA ASN A 149 18.15 -0.81 7.45
C ASN A 149 18.68 0.04 8.62
N GLN A 150 19.97 -0.12 8.93
CA GLN A 150 20.66 0.66 9.95
C GLN A 150 20.62 2.19 9.72
N PRO A 151 20.79 2.73 8.50
CA PRO A 151 20.61 4.15 8.22
C PRO A 151 19.23 4.69 8.64
N VAL A 152 18.15 4.00 8.29
CA VAL A 152 16.77 4.39 8.66
C VAL A 152 16.58 4.36 10.17
N TYR A 153 17.09 3.33 10.86
CA TYR A 153 17.06 3.29 12.33
C TYR A 153 17.69 4.54 12.96
N ARG A 154 18.91 4.90 12.55
CA ARG A 154 19.60 6.08 13.08
C ARG A 154 18.84 7.37 12.79
N ALA A 155 18.33 7.49 11.58
CA ALA A 155 17.62 8.70 11.15
C ALA A 155 16.27 8.87 11.85
N LEU A 156 15.53 7.78 12.13
CA LEU A 156 14.31 7.80 12.93
C LEU A 156 14.59 8.11 14.39
N GLY A 157 15.62 7.49 14.98
CA GLY A 157 16.03 7.75 16.35
C GLY A 157 16.45 9.21 16.58
N LYS A 158 17.20 9.78 15.63
CA LYS A 158 17.57 11.21 15.64
C LYS A 158 16.34 12.11 15.55
N ALA A 159 15.48 11.88 14.57
CA ALA A 159 14.26 12.69 14.39
C ALA A 159 13.38 12.66 15.65
N LEU A 160 13.21 11.49 16.28
CA LEU A 160 12.45 11.34 17.51
C LEU A 160 13.07 12.08 18.70
N ALA A 161 14.41 12.15 18.77
CA ALA A 161 15.11 12.92 19.80
C ALA A 161 14.89 14.43 19.65
N GLU A 162 15.04 14.94 18.43
CA GLU A 162 14.95 16.36 18.10
C GLU A 162 13.52 16.89 18.16
N GLN A 163 12.51 16.05 17.88
CA GLN A 163 11.12 16.46 17.84
C GLN A 163 10.60 16.86 19.23
N GLN A 164 10.11 18.09 19.38
CA GLN A 164 9.58 18.57 20.67
C GLN A 164 8.15 18.08 20.94
N GLN A 165 7.28 18.13 19.93
CA GLN A 165 5.89 17.70 20.00
C GLN A 165 5.62 16.61 18.96
N ILE A 166 4.88 15.57 19.37
CA ILE A 166 4.47 14.48 18.49
C ILE A 166 3.10 14.82 17.92
N ASP A 167 3.09 15.38 16.72
CA ASP A 167 1.89 15.70 15.96
C ASP A 167 1.56 14.62 14.92
N GLU A 168 0.43 14.80 14.24
CA GLU A 168 -0.04 13.87 13.22
C GLU A 168 0.92 13.79 12.02
N GLU A 169 1.53 14.91 11.63
CA GLU A 169 2.50 14.95 10.53
C GLU A 169 3.74 14.12 10.86
N PHE A 170 4.31 14.30 12.06
CA PHE A 170 5.46 13.54 12.51
C PHE A 170 5.16 12.05 12.63
N THR A 171 4.02 11.68 13.23
CA THR A 171 3.62 10.27 13.37
C THR A 171 3.42 9.59 12.02
N THR A 172 2.79 10.27 11.07
CA THR A 172 2.60 9.79 9.69
C THR A 172 3.94 9.58 8.98
N SER A 173 4.82 10.58 9.02
CA SER A 173 6.17 10.49 8.44
C SER A 173 6.99 9.38 9.10
N TYR A 174 6.91 9.24 10.42
CA TYR A 174 7.61 8.21 11.19
C TYR A 174 7.21 6.81 10.73
N ILE A 175 5.91 6.50 10.70
CA ILE A 175 5.45 5.14 10.35
C ILE A 175 5.73 4.81 8.89
N MET A 176 5.60 5.77 7.97
CA MET A 176 5.95 5.56 6.56
C MET A 176 7.43 5.22 6.38
N ARG A 177 8.33 5.96 7.05
CA ARG A 177 9.77 5.70 6.98
C ARG A 177 10.16 4.40 7.65
N LEU A 178 9.53 4.05 8.77
CA LEU A 178 9.71 2.76 9.42
C LEU A 178 9.32 1.61 8.48
N MET A 179 8.14 1.68 7.87
CA MET A 179 7.64 0.64 6.96
C MET A 179 8.49 0.51 5.70
N SER A 180 8.98 1.63 5.16
CA SER A 180 9.95 1.62 4.06
C SER A 180 11.24 0.91 4.47
N GLY A 181 11.81 1.25 5.62
CA GLY A 181 13.06 0.64 6.09
C GLY A 181 12.95 -0.85 6.43
N LEU A 182 11.75 -1.36 6.70
CA LEU A 182 11.47 -2.78 6.92
C LEU A 182 11.12 -3.55 5.63
N SER A 183 10.94 -2.85 4.51
CA SER A 183 10.64 -3.48 3.22
C SER A 183 11.88 -3.81 2.39
N GLU A 184 13.03 -3.29 2.81
CA GLU A 184 14.35 -3.51 2.21
C GLU A 184 15.01 -4.81 2.71
#